data_AF-A0A1L3SLS3-F1
#
_entry.id   AF-A0A1L3SLS3-F1
#
_cell.length_a   1.000
_cell.length_b   1.000
_cell.length_c   1.000
_cell.angle_alpha   90.00
_cell.angle_beta   90.00
_cell.angle_gamma   90.00
#
_symmetry.space_group_name_H-M   'P 1'
#
loop_
_entity.id
_entity.type
_entity.pdbx_description
1 polymer ?
#
loop_
_entity_poly.entity_id
_entity_poly.type
_entity_poly.pdbx_seq_one_letter_code
_entity_poly.pdbx_strand_id
1 'polypeptide(L)'
;MMRRVFRLVPNAEADDPNWDRAPSHGIVVVRADSVADARIVASQAEADFPDDEAKPEHGVTTGFASAFRDEKLYNVFEDDSGRFAAAGERCVLDGRISPKFIKPIDSR
;
A
#
# COMPACT_ATOMS: atom_id res chain seq x y z
N MET A 1 2.50 -17.22 12.83
CA MET A 1 2.58 -15.76 12.96
C MET A 1 1.17 -15.22 13.01
N MET A 2 0.85 -14.35 13.99
CA MET A 2 -0.46 -13.72 14.09
C MET A 2 -0.42 -12.43 13.28
N ARG A 3 -1.19 -12.39 12.19
CA ARG A 3 -1.25 -11.22 11.31
C ARG A 3 -2.27 -10.23 11.82
N ARG A 4 -2.06 -8.96 11.45
CA ARG A 4 -2.90 -7.82 11.80
C ARG A 4 -3.21 -7.02 10.54
N VAL A 5 -4.23 -6.19 10.63
CA VAL A 5 -4.61 -5.28 9.56
C VAL A 5 -4.01 -3.92 9.87
N PHE A 6 -3.37 -3.31 8.89
CA PHE A 6 -2.74 -2.01 9.00
C PHE A 6 -3.29 -1.09 7.93
N ARG A 7 -3.48 0.17 8.28
CA ARG A 7 -3.95 1.24 7.41
C ARG A 7 -2.84 2.27 7.23
N LEU A 8 -2.41 2.46 6.00
CA LEU A 8 -1.50 3.51 5.58
C LEU A 8 -2.33 4.73 5.18
N VAL A 9 -2.12 5.84 5.87
CA VAL A 9 -2.83 7.11 5.67
C VAL A 9 -1.83 8.18 5.25
N PRO A 10 -2.10 8.96 4.18
CA PRO A 10 -1.28 10.11 3.82
C PRO A 10 -1.24 11.09 5.00
N ASN A 11 -0.03 11.41 5.44
CA ASN A 11 0.22 12.38 6.50
C ASN A 11 0.60 13.76 5.93
N ALA A 12 1.25 13.79 4.77
CA ALA A 12 1.61 15.03 4.08
C ALA A 12 0.40 15.66 3.38
N GLU A 13 0.40 16.99 3.27
CA GLU A 13 -0.64 17.76 2.56
C GLU A 13 -0.66 17.41 1.07
N ALA A 14 -1.80 17.56 0.39
CA ALA A 14 -1.93 17.18 -1.02
C ALA A 14 -0.96 17.93 -1.97
N ASP A 15 -0.56 19.15 -1.60
CA ASP A 15 0.38 20.00 -2.33
C ASP A 15 1.85 19.85 -1.85
N ASP A 16 2.16 18.87 -1.00
CA ASP A 16 3.51 18.67 -0.50
C ASP A 16 4.47 18.27 -1.64
N PRO A 17 5.63 18.94 -1.79
CA PRO A 17 6.59 18.68 -2.87
C PRO A 17 7.20 17.27 -2.82
N ASN A 18 7.11 16.56 -1.68
CA ASN A 18 7.56 15.18 -1.59
C ASN A 18 6.65 14.24 -2.41
N TRP A 19 5.41 14.62 -2.74
CA TRP A 19 4.55 13.87 -3.65
C TRP A 19 5.03 13.89 -5.11
N ASP A 20 5.80 14.90 -5.52
CA ASP A 20 6.41 14.96 -6.86
C ASP A 20 7.42 13.81 -7.07
N ARG A 21 8.03 13.34 -5.98
CA ARG A 21 9.01 12.25 -5.99
C ARG A 21 8.37 10.87 -5.95
N ALA A 22 7.17 10.77 -5.38
CA ALA A 22 6.43 9.53 -5.24
C ALA A 22 4.92 9.83 -5.14
N PRO A 23 4.09 9.38 -6.10
CA PRO A 23 2.69 9.77 -6.16
C PRO A 23 1.88 9.28 -4.94
N SER A 24 0.91 10.08 -4.53
CA SER A 24 -0.03 9.67 -3.47
C SER A 24 -1.06 8.70 -4.01
N HIS A 25 -1.19 7.54 -3.36
CA HIS A 25 -2.21 6.54 -3.64
C HIS A 25 -3.41 6.62 -2.68
N GLY A 26 -3.47 7.65 -1.82
CA GLY A 26 -4.52 7.79 -0.82
C GLY A 26 -4.41 6.75 0.30
N ILE A 27 -5.54 6.43 0.94
CA ILE A 27 -5.56 5.47 2.06
C ILE A 27 -5.46 4.04 1.52
N VAL A 28 -4.58 3.24 2.10
CA VAL A 28 -4.39 1.82 1.74
C VAL A 28 -4.48 0.96 2.99
N VAL A 29 -5.18 -0.17 2.89
CA VAL A 29 -5.31 -1.15 3.96
C VAL A 29 -4.60 -2.42 3.54
N VAL A 30 -3.72 -2.92 4.40
CA VAL A 30 -2.91 -4.13 4.14
C VAL A 30 -2.98 -5.10 5.31
N ARG A 31 -2.82 -6.39 5.01
CA ARG A 31 -2.59 -7.43 6.00
C ARG A 31 -1.10 -7.70 6.10
N ALA A 32 -0.53 -7.53 7.29
CA ALA A 32 0.89 -7.71 7.53
C ALA A 32 1.17 -8.27 8.93
N ASP A 33 2.41 -8.67 9.18
CA ASP A 33 2.86 -9.16 10.48
C ASP A 33 3.31 -8.02 11.41
N SER A 34 3.63 -6.83 10.87
CA SER A 34 4.04 -5.64 11.63
C SER A 34 3.87 -4.35 10.83
N VAL A 35 4.07 -3.20 11.47
CA VAL A 35 4.10 -1.87 10.82
C VAL A 35 5.17 -1.78 9.72
N ALA A 36 6.36 -2.34 9.94
CA ALA A 36 7.42 -2.35 8.94
C ALA A 36 7.07 -3.25 7.76
N ASP A 37 6.51 -4.43 8.02
CA ASP A 37 6.04 -5.37 6.99
C ASP A 37 4.87 -4.78 6.19
N ALA A 38 3.97 -4.02 6.82
CA ALA A 38 2.87 -3.33 6.15
C ALA A 38 3.35 -2.37 5.05
N ARG A 39 4.43 -1.62 5.30
CA ARG A 39 5.06 -0.76 4.29
C ARG A 39 5.64 -1.56 3.13
N ILE A 40 6.26 -2.71 3.42
CA ILE A 40 6.81 -3.60 2.38
C ILE A 40 5.68 -4.15 1.50
N VAL A 41 4.59 -4.63 2.11
CA VAL A 41 3.42 -5.17 1.39
C VAL A 41 2.77 -4.10 0.51
N ALA A 42 2.59 -2.88 1.03
CA ALA A 42 2.05 -1.76 0.25
C ALA A 42 2.95 -1.39 -0.94
N SER A 43 4.26 -1.26 -0.72
CA SER A 43 5.21 -0.95 -1.79
C SER A 43 5.34 -2.08 -2.82
N GLN A 44 5.20 -3.34 -2.42
CA GLN A 44 5.20 -4.47 -3.36
C GLN A 44 3.98 -4.43 -4.28
N ALA A 45 2.81 -4.04 -3.75
CA ALA A 45 1.61 -3.89 -4.56
C ALA A 45 1.67 -2.71 -5.54
N GLU A 46 2.40 -1.64 -5.22
CA GLU A 46 2.72 -0.55 -6.15
C GLU A 46 3.61 -1.05 -7.31
N ALA A 47 4.62 -1.87 -7.02
CA ALA A 47 5.57 -2.37 -8.03
C ALA A 47 5.01 -3.48 -8.93
N ASP A 48 3.99 -4.24 -8.49
CA ASP A 48 3.39 -5.34 -9.27
C ASP A 48 2.50 -4.83 -10.43
N PHE A 49 2.23 -3.53 -10.48
CA PHE A 49 1.43 -2.87 -11.53
C PHE A 49 2.08 -1.56 -11.98
N PRO A 50 3.18 -1.60 -12.75
CA PRO A 50 3.47 -0.49 -13.64
C PRO A 50 2.27 -0.35 -14.58
N ASP A 51 1.64 0.82 -14.56
CA ASP A 51 0.53 1.18 -15.43
C ASP A 51 0.84 0.74 -16.88
N ASP A 52 0.06 -0.22 -17.38
CA ASP A 52 0.22 -0.90 -18.67
C ASP A 52 -0.20 0.07 -19.81
N GLU A 53 0.49 1.21 -19.93
CA GLU A 53 0.42 2.10 -21.10
C GLU A 53 1.68 2.97 -21.31
N ALA A 54 2.78 2.73 -20.58
CA ALA A 54 4.05 3.40 -20.87
C ALA A 54 4.81 2.70 -22.00
N LYS A 55 4.78 3.29 -23.20
CA LYS A 55 5.74 2.98 -24.27
C LYS A 55 7.18 3.00 -23.70
N PRO A 56 8.09 2.15 -24.21
CA PRO A 56 9.45 2.09 -23.71
C PRO A 56 10.22 3.30 -24.25
N GLU A 57 10.08 4.47 -23.61
CA GLU A 57 10.99 5.57 -23.83
C GLU A 57 12.19 5.44 -22.87
N HIS A 58 13.36 5.28 -23.47
CA HIS A 58 14.64 5.24 -22.78
C HIS A 58 14.80 6.47 -21.86
N GLY A 59 14.72 6.24 -20.55
CA GLY A 59 14.99 7.28 -19.57
C GLY A 59 15.09 6.67 -18.18
N VAL A 60 16.32 6.30 -17.80
CA VAL A 60 16.81 5.99 -16.44
C VAL A 60 15.70 5.77 -15.40
N THR A 61 15.36 4.51 -15.14
CA THR A 61 14.55 4.10 -13.97
C THR A 61 15.35 4.31 -12.68
N THR A 62 15.63 5.57 -12.35
CA THR A 62 16.14 5.95 -11.03
C THR A 62 15.00 5.66 -10.06
N GLY A 63 15.14 4.56 -9.33
CA GLY A 63 14.06 3.92 -8.58
C GLY A 63 13.16 4.91 -7.86
N PHE A 64 11.90 4.97 -8.31
CA PHE A 64 10.81 5.53 -7.53
C PHE A 64 10.85 4.85 -6.16
N ALA A 65 11.30 5.59 -5.15
CA ALA A 65 11.15 5.14 -3.78
C ALA A 65 9.65 5.24 -3.50
N SER A 66 8.97 4.09 -3.43
CA SER A 66 7.53 4.02 -3.14
C SER A 66 7.18 4.93 -1.96
N ALA A 67 6.15 5.77 -2.13
CA ALA A 67 5.74 6.75 -1.13
C ALA A 67 5.42 6.09 0.22
N PHE A 68 4.93 4.85 0.21
CA PHE A 68 4.61 4.06 1.40
C PHE A 68 5.81 3.76 2.30
N ARG A 69 7.05 3.85 1.78
CA ARG A 69 8.27 3.68 2.57
C ARG A 69 8.65 4.95 3.33
N ASP A 70 8.16 6.10 2.92
CA ASP A 70 8.48 7.38 3.55
C ASP A 70 7.51 7.66 4.70
N GLU A 71 8.05 7.66 5.93
CA GLU A 71 7.30 7.96 7.15
C GLU A 71 6.77 9.40 7.21
N LYS A 72 7.34 10.33 6.44
CA LYS A 72 6.84 11.71 6.36
C LYS A 72 5.59 11.81 5.50
N LEU A 73 5.54 11.00 4.43
CA LEU A 73 4.41 10.94 3.50
C LEU A 73 3.28 10.07 4.05
N TYR A 74 3.60 8.92 4.65
CA TYR A 74 2.62 7.94 5.12
C TYR A 74 2.81 7.53 6.57
N ASN A 75 1.73 7.68 7.33
CA ASN A 75 1.59 7.10 8.65
C ASN A 75 0.87 5.76 8.57
N VAL A 76 1.32 4.81 9.39
CA VAL A 76 0.76 3.45 9.46
C VAL A 76 0.10 3.27 10.80
N PHE A 77 -1.18 2.94 10.77
CA PHE A 77 -2.00 2.69 11.94
C PHE A 77 -2.47 1.23 11.93
N GLU A 78 -2.60 0.62 13.09
CA GLU A 78 -3.29 -0.67 13.18
C GLU A 78 -4.80 -0.45 13.05
N ASP A 79 -5.45 -1.27 12.23
CA ASP A 79 -6.91 -1.25 12.06
C ASP A 79 -7.56 -2.37 12.88
N ASP A 80 -8.03 -2.01 14.08
CA ASP A 80 -8.84 -2.88 14.95
C ASP A 80 -10.35 -2.75 14.69
N SER A 81 -10.74 -2.11 13.58
CA SER A 81 -12.16 -1.87 13.23
C SER A 81 -12.94 -3.18 12.96
N GLY A 82 -12.25 -4.31 12.80
CA GLY A 82 -12.85 -5.62 12.47
C GLY A 82 -13.42 -5.70 11.04
N ARG A 83 -13.23 -4.66 10.23
CA ARG A 83 -13.74 -4.57 8.85
C ARG A 83 -13.11 -5.61 7.92
N PHE A 84 -11.86 -5.98 8.18
CA PHE A 84 -11.12 -6.98 7.41
C PHE A 84 -10.62 -8.10 8.31
N ALA A 85 -10.64 -9.33 7.80
CA ALA A 85 -10.10 -10.46 8.53
C ALA A 85 -8.58 -10.31 8.68
N ALA A 86 -8.07 -10.42 9.91
CA ALA A 86 -6.63 -10.45 10.17
C ALA A 86 -6.00 -11.81 9.80
N ALA A 87 -6.82 -12.86 9.64
CA ALA A 87 -6.40 -14.16 9.17
C ALA A 87 -6.23 -14.20 7.64
N GLY A 88 -5.11 -14.76 7.17
CA GLY A 88 -4.83 -14.98 5.74
C GLY A 88 -3.39 -14.65 5.36
N GLU A 89 -3.12 -14.56 4.06
CA GLU A 89 -1.81 -14.18 3.51
C GLU A 89 -1.59 -12.66 3.54
N ARG A 90 -0.32 -12.25 3.44
CA ARG A 90 0.07 -10.84 3.33
C ARG A 90 -0.41 -10.29 1.99
N CYS A 91 -1.32 -9.31 2.03
CA CYS A 91 -1.90 -8.72 0.83
C CYS A 91 -2.45 -7.33 1.12
N VAL A 92 -2.67 -6.56 0.05
CA VAL A 92 -3.51 -5.36 0.11
C VAL A 92 -4.97 -5.79 0.17
N LEU A 93 -5.70 -5.25 1.14
CA LEU A 93 -7.11 -5.53 1.38
C LEU A 93 -8.00 -4.46 0.75
N ASP A 94 -7.55 -3.21 0.74
CA ASP A 94 -8.29 -2.07 0.20
C ASP A 94 -7.32 -0.93 -0.16
N GLY A 95 -7.70 -0.08 -1.10
CA GLY A 95 -6.90 1.08 -1.49
C GLY A 95 -6.97 1.39 -2.98
N ARG A 96 -6.44 2.56 -3.36
CA ARG A 96 -6.37 3.01 -4.77
C ARG A 96 -5.21 2.38 -5.55
N ILE A 97 -4.49 1.44 -4.94
CA ILE A 97 -3.58 0.50 -5.60
C ILE A 97 -4.40 -0.77 -5.84
N SER A 98 -4.66 -1.13 -7.10
CA SER A 98 -5.60 -2.21 -7.44
C SER A 98 -5.31 -3.48 -6.65
N PRO A 99 -6.24 -3.98 -5.81
CA PRO A 99 -6.00 -5.19 -5.03
C PRO A 99 -6.10 -6.42 -5.95
N LYS A 100 -4.96 -7.01 -6.33
CA LYS A 100 -4.92 -8.44 -6.65
C LYS A 100 -5.21 -9.16 -5.33
N PHE A 101 -6.48 -9.49 -5.07
CA PHE A 101 -7.00 -10.58 -4.23
C PHE A 101 -8.42 -10.23 -3.70
N ILE A 102 -9.45 -10.52 -4.50
CA ILE A 102 -10.76 -10.89 -3.95
C ILE A 102 -10.88 -12.41 -4.08
N LYS A 103 -10.97 -13.10 -2.94
CA LYS A 103 -12.01 -14.12 -2.78
C LYS A 103 -12.71 -13.93 -1.42
N PRO A 104 -14.06 -13.85 -1.42
CA PRO A 104 -14.85 -13.82 -0.20
C PRO A 104 -14.90 -15.24 0.39
N ILE A 105 -14.91 -15.38 1.71
CA ILE A 105 -15.48 -16.59 2.33
C ILE A 105 -16.49 -16.18 3.41
N ASP A 106 -17.68 -16.72 3.21
CA ASP A 106 -18.88 -16.69 4.02
C ASP A 106 -18.63 -17.15 5.47
N SER A 107 -19.39 -16.59 6.41
CA SER A 107 -19.81 -17.32 7.62
C SER A 107 -21.03 -16.64 8.25
N ARG A 108 -22.23 -17.02 7.78
CA ARG A 108 -23.24 -17.77 8.56
C ARG A 108 -24.68 -17.55 8.07
#